data_AF-A0A2G8LR12-F1
#
_entry.id   AF-A0A2G8LR12-F1
#
_cell.length_a   1.000
_cell.length_b   1.000
_cell.length_c   1.000
_cell.angle_alpha   90.00
_cell.angle_beta   90.00
_cell.angle_gamma   90.00
#
_symmetry.space_group_name_H-M   'P 1'
#
loop_
_entity.id
_entity.type
_entity.pdbx_description
1 polymer ?
#
loop_
_entity_poly.entity_id
_entity_poly.type
_entity_poly.pdbx_seq_one_letter_code
_entity_poly.pdbx_strand_id
1 'polypeptide(L)'
;MIKGQSDIHVTMFAIYILIVAILFVIIGLVTLMLAYTVKIMMLRNKYRHLPGPPGSSFLFGNLNVLQKIQRDEATFGEALFDLHQEYGSVVVMYFFNVAMVSVADPVIVKKVLMDNKFLKPPENYVVFVELFGERFGGITS
;
A
#
# COMPACT_ATOMS: atom_id res chain seq x y z
N MET A 1 -28.47 -42.35 -36.15
CA MET A 1 -28.69 -42.09 -34.71
C MET A 1 -27.40 -42.01 -33.88
N ILE A 2 -26.23 -42.45 -34.39
CA ILE A 2 -24.96 -42.55 -33.64
C ILE A 2 -24.20 -41.20 -33.50
N LYS A 3 -24.39 -40.28 -34.46
CA LYS A 3 -23.63 -39.01 -34.50
C LYS A 3 -23.96 -38.07 -33.31
N GLY A 4 -25.23 -38.01 -32.90
CA GLY A 4 -25.66 -37.16 -31.79
C GLY A 4 -25.12 -37.58 -30.41
N GLN A 5 -24.82 -38.86 -30.20
CA GLN A 5 -24.30 -39.33 -28.91
C GLN A 5 -22.79 -39.05 -28.75
N SER A 6 -22.03 -39.15 -29.85
CA SER A 6 -20.62 -38.73 -29.93
C SER A 6 -20.44 -37.25 -29.56
N ASP A 7 -21.27 -36.37 -30.12
CA ASP A 7 -21.15 -34.91 -29.92
C ASP A 7 -21.48 -34.50 -28.47
N ILE A 8 -22.38 -35.23 -27.81
CA ILE A 8 -22.69 -35.02 -26.37
C ILE A 8 -21.49 -35.36 -25.49
N HIS A 9 -20.78 -36.46 -25.76
CA HIS A 9 -19.60 -36.83 -24.97
C HIS A 9 -18.44 -35.84 -25.15
N VAL A 10 -18.24 -35.33 -26.37
CA VAL A 10 -17.20 -34.33 -26.67
C VAL A 10 -17.51 -32.99 -25.99
N THR A 11 -18.77 -32.54 -26.02
CA THR A 11 -19.20 -31.29 -25.35
C THR A 11 -19.09 -31.39 -23.84
N MET A 12 -19.49 -32.52 -23.23
CA MET A 12 -19.33 -32.75 -21.79
C MET A 12 -17.85 -32.78 -21.36
N PHE A 13 -16.98 -33.38 -22.17
CA PHE A 13 -15.54 -33.37 -21.93
C PHE A 13 -14.94 -31.96 -22.02
N ALA A 14 -15.36 -31.16 -23.00
CA ALA A 14 -14.93 -29.77 -23.13
C ALA A 14 -15.37 -28.89 -21.94
N ILE A 15 -16.61 -29.07 -21.47
CA ILE A 15 -17.13 -28.36 -20.28
C ILE A 15 -16.32 -28.74 -19.03
N TYR A 16 -15.99 -30.03 -18.87
CA TYR A 16 -15.18 -30.48 -17.74
C TYR A 16 -13.80 -29.81 -17.74
N ILE A 17 -13.11 -29.76 -18.88
CA ILE A 17 -11.82 -29.07 -19.00
C ILE A 17 -11.95 -27.58 -18.66
N LEU A 18 -13.01 -26.92 -19.14
CA LEU A 18 -13.25 -25.51 -18.86
C LEU A 18 -13.45 -25.26 -17.35
N ILE A 19 -14.23 -26.11 -16.66
CA ILE A 19 -14.44 -25.99 -15.22
C ILE A 19 -13.12 -26.17 -14.47
N VAL A 20 -12.32 -27.17 -14.83
CA VAL A 20 -11.01 -27.42 -14.20
C VAL A 20 -10.09 -26.21 -14.42
N ALA A 21 -10.05 -25.64 -15.63
CA ALA A 21 -9.25 -24.45 -15.93
C ALA A 21 -9.69 -23.24 -15.08
N ILE A 22 -10.99 -23.01 -14.94
CA ILE A 22 -11.54 -21.93 -14.10
C ILE A 22 -11.15 -22.15 -12.63
N LEU A 23 -11.25 -23.39 -12.12
CA LEU A 23 -10.85 -23.70 -10.74
C LEU A 23 -9.37 -23.42 -10.50
N PHE A 24 -8.48 -23.78 -11.43
CA PHE A 24 -7.05 -23.46 -11.32
C PHE A 24 -6.79 -21.95 -11.29
N VAL A 25 -7.49 -21.17 -12.11
CA VAL A 25 -7.39 -19.70 -12.09
C VAL A 25 -7.85 -19.14 -10.75
N ILE A 26 -8.98 -19.62 -10.22
CA ILE A 26 -9.50 -19.18 -8.92
C ILE A 26 -8.52 -19.50 -7.80
N ILE A 27 -7.97 -20.73 -7.77
CA ILE A 27 -6.95 -21.13 -6.79
C ILE A 27 -5.72 -20.23 -6.89
N GLY A 28 -5.25 -19.95 -8.10
CA GLY A 28 -4.15 -19.01 -8.34
C GLY A 28 -4.43 -17.63 -7.75
N LEU A 29 -5.60 -17.05 -8.03
CA LEU A 29 -6.00 -15.74 -7.49
C LEU A 29 -6.08 -15.74 -5.96
N VAL A 30 -6.64 -16.80 -5.35
CA VAL A 30 -6.73 -16.92 -3.89
C VAL A 30 -5.33 -16.99 -3.27
N THR A 31 -4.42 -17.76 -3.84
CA THR A 31 -3.03 -17.86 -3.32
C THR A 31 -2.29 -16.52 -3.40
N LEU A 32 -2.46 -15.76 -4.48
CA LEU A 32 -1.89 -14.41 -4.62
C LEU A 32 -2.47 -13.45 -3.59
N MET A 33 -3.79 -13.49 -3.37
CA MET A 33 -4.46 -12.65 -2.37
C MET A 33 -3.98 -12.98 -0.95
N LEU A 34 -3.80 -14.26 -0.62
CA LEU A 34 -3.23 -14.70 0.66
C LEU A 34 -1.80 -14.22 0.85
N ALA A 35 -0.93 -14.39 -0.16
CA ALA A 35 0.45 -13.92 -0.11
C ALA A 35 0.52 -12.40 0.12
N TYR A 36 -0.34 -11.65 -0.57
CA TYR A 36 -0.45 -10.20 -0.39
C TYR A 36 -0.91 -9.80 1.02
N THR A 37 -1.91 -10.51 1.56
CA THR A 37 -2.42 -10.30 2.92
C THR A 37 -1.35 -10.56 3.97
N VAL A 38 -0.57 -11.63 3.82
CA VAL A 38 0.56 -11.94 4.72
C VAL A 38 1.63 -10.84 4.65
N LYS A 39 1.96 -10.34 3.46
CA LYS A 39 2.91 -9.24 3.29
C LYS A 39 2.48 -7.98 4.07
N ILE A 40 1.19 -7.62 3.97
CA ILE A 40 0.63 -6.49 4.73
C ILE A 40 0.69 -6.75 6.23
N MET A 41 0.35 -7.97 6.68
CA MET A 41 0.40 -8.34 8.09
C MET A 41 1.81 -8.24 8.67
N MET A 42 2.82 -8.70 7.94
CA MET A 42 4.22 -8.60 8.35
C MET A 42 4.66 -7.14 8.48
N LEU A 43 4.27 -6.29 7.52
CA LEU A 43 4.56 -4.86 7.57
C LEU A 43 3.94 -4.20 8.81
N ARG A 44 2.65 -4.47 9.07
CA ARG A 44 1.94 -3.92 10.23
C ARG A 44 2.53 -4.41 11.55
N ASN A 45 2.92 -5.68 11.64
CA ASN A 45 3.57 -6.22 12.83
C ASN A 45 4.94 -5.56 13.10
N LYS A 46 5.71 -5.25 12.05
CA LYS A 46 7.01 -4.57 12.18
C LYS A 46 6.89 -3.21 12.87
N TYR A 47 5.85 -2.46 12.55
CA TYR A 47 5.62 -1.10 13.08
C TYR A 47 4.54 -1.02 14.16
N ARG A 48 4.07 -2.17 14.70
CA ARG A 48 3.01 -2.23 15.72
C ARG A 48 3.35 -1.49 17.02
N HIS A 49 4.63 -1.27 17.29
CA HIS A 49 5.10 -0.55 18.46
C HIS A 49 4.96 0.98 18.34
N LEU A 50 4.76 1.51 17.13
CA LEU A 50 4.56 2.93 16.90
C LEU A 50 3.07 3.28 17.08
N PRO A 51 2.76 4.41 17.74
CA PRO A 51 1.38 4.85 17.88
C PRO A 51 0.87 5.41 16.54
N GLY A 52 -0.44 5.36 16.35
CA GLY A 52 -1.09 5.90 15.17
C GLY A 52 -2.57 5.55 15.08
N PRO A 53 -3.29 6.11 14.10
CA PRO A 53 -4.72 5.93 13.99
C PRO A 53 -5.05 4.45 13.76
N PRO A 54 -6.14 3.94 14.37
CA PRO A 54 -6.59 2.59 14.13
C PRO A 54 -6.89 2.44 12.64
N GLY A 55 -6.28 1.43 12.01
CA GLY A 55 -6.47 1.18 10.59
C GLY A 55 -7.94 0.98 10.27
N SER A 56 -8.54 1.88 9.48
CA SER A 56 -9.96 1.81 9.09
C SER A 56 -10.25 0.56 8.25
N SER A 57 -9.22 -0.02 7.62
CA SER A 57 -9.33 -1.27 6.87
C SER A 57 -8.03 -2.08 6.90
N PHE A 58 -8.15 -3.42 6.84
CA PHE A 58 -6.99 -4.32 6.80
C PHE A 58 -6.16 -4.17 5.51
N LEU A 59 -6.81 -3.96 4.36
CA LEU A 59 -6.11 -3.79 3.08
C LEU A 59 -5.76 -2.33 2.78
N PHE A 60 -6.67 -1.40 3.07
CA PHE A 60 -6.52 0.01 2.67
C PHE A 60 -5.84 0.89 3.73
N GLY A 61 -5.66 0.40 4.96
CA GLY A 61 -4.97 1.13 6.01
C GLY A 61 -5.77 2.35 6.48
N ASN A 62 -5.17 3.54 6.37
CA ASN A 62 -5.68 4.84 6.83
C ASN A 62 -6.16 5.71 5.67
N LEU A 63 -6.75 5.10 4.65
CA LEU A 63 -7.22 5.82 3.46
C LEU A 63 -8.23 6.93 3.78
N ASN A 64 -8.91 6.86 4.93
CA ASN A 64 -9.82 7.90 5.41
C ASN A 64 -9.11 9.26 5.56
N VAL A 65 -7.82 9.27 5.90
CA VAL A 65 -7.00 10.50 5.95
C VAL A 65 -6.91 11.13 4.56
N LEU A 66 -6.66 10.32 3.53
CA LEU A 66 -6.63 10.79 2.13
C LEU A 66 -8.01 11.22 1.64
N GLN A 67 -9.09 10.58 2.10
CA GLN A 67 -10.46 10.96 1.75
C GLN A 67 -10.83 12.34 2.29
N LYS A 68 -10.45 12.67 3.53
CA LYS A 68 -10.63 14.03 4.07
C LYS A 68 -9.91 15.08 3.22
N ILE A 69 -8.69 14.75 2.79
CA ILE A 69 -7.90 15.63 1.92
C ILE A 69 -8.54 15.80 0.55
N GLN A 70 -9.00 14.71 -0.06
CA GLN A 70 -9.65 14.75 -1.38
C GLN A 70 -10.97 15.54 -1.37
N ARG A 71 -11.65 15.64 -0.22
CA ARG A 71 -12.88 16.42 -0.05
C ARG A 71 -12.64 17.88 0.30
N ASP A 72 -11.40 18.34 0.26
CA ASP A 72 -10.97 19.67 0.71
C ASP A 72 -11.38 19.98 2.17
N GLU A 73 -11.57 18.94 3.00
CA GLU A 73 -11.90 19.09 4.44
C GLU A 73 -10.65 19.43 5.26
N ALA A 74 -9.46 19.06 4.77
CA ALA A 74 -8.16 19.36 5.38
C ALA A 74 -7.03 19.24 4.35
N THR A 75 -5.97 20.02 4.50
CA THR A 75 -4.72 19.80 3.78
C THR A 75 -3.96 18.59 4.34
N PHE A 76 -3.00 18.05 3.58
CA PHE A 76 -2.13 16.96 4.07
C PHE A 76 -1.35 17.35 5.33
N GLY A 77 -0.93 18.62 5.43
CA GLY A 77 -0.24 19.15 6.60
C GLY A 77 -1.14 19.23 7.83
N GLU A 78 -2.36 19.73 7.67
CA GLU A 78 -3.36 19.79 8.76
C GLU A 78 -3.75 18.40 9.24
N ALA A 79 -3.97 17.45 8.32
CA ALA A 79 -4.28 16.08 8.68
C ALA A 79 -3.14 15.41 9.48
N LEU A 80 -1.88 15.65 9.12
CA LEU A 80 -0.74 15.19 9.90
C LEU A 80 -0.64 15.89 11.26
N PHE A 81 -0.91 17.19 11.31
CA PHE A 81 -0.89 17.97 12.55
C PHE A 81 -1.92 17.44 13.55
N ASP A 82 -3.14 17.16 13.11
CA ASP A 82 -4.20 16.58 13.94
C ASP A 82 -3.80 15.21 14.48
N LEU A 83 -3.21 14.36 13.63
CA LEU A 83 -2.70 13.06 14.06
C LEU A 83 -1.57 13.19 15.09
N HIS A 84 -0.70 14.18 14.94
CA HIS A 84 0.36 14.44 15.91
C HIS A 84 -0.17 15.00 17.23
N GLN A 85 -1.27 15.77 17.22
CA GLN A 85 -1.96 16.18 18.44
C GLN A 85 -2.60 15.00 19.16
N GLU A 86 -3.17 14.04 18.44
CA GLU A 86 -3.89 12.90 19.01
C GLU A 86 -2.96 11.76 19.47
N TYR A 87 -1.98 11.38 18.64
CA TYR A 87 -1.13 10.19 18.85
C TYR A 87 0.30 10.52 19.28
N GLY A 88 0.67 11.81 19.29
CA GLY A 88 1.97 12.30 19.75
C GLY A 88 3.00 12.54 18.63
N SER A 89 4.25 12.78 19.02
CA SER A 89 5.29 13.28 18.11
C SER A 89 5.78 12.28 17.05
N VAL A 90 5.42 11.00 17.15
CA VAL A 90 5.75 9.97 16.17
C VAL A 90 4.47 9.22 15.84
N VAL A 91 4.06 9.23 14.57
CA VAL A 91 2.81 8.60 14.13
C VAL A 91 3.08 7.69 12.95
N VAL A 92 2.58 6.45 12.99
CA VAL A 92 2.59 5.56 11.83
C VAL A 92 1.22 5.56 11.14
N MET A 93 1.25 5.69 9.82
CA MET A 93 0.10 5.50 8.96
C MET A 93 0.36 4.38 7.95
N TYR A 94 -0.69 3.64 7.59
CA TYR A 94 -0.61 2.61 6.56
C TYR A 94 -1.41 3.04 5.35
N PHE A 95 -0.82 2.97 4.16
CA PHE A 95 -1.51 3.16 2.89
C PHE A 95 -1.22 1.94 2.03
N PHE A 96 -2.24 1.09 1.82
CA PHE A 96 -2.07 -0.20 1.16
C PHE A 96 -0.97 -1.06 1.81
N ASN A 97 0.12 -1.31 1.06
CA ASN A 97 1.31 -2.06 1.47
C ASN A 97 2.49 -1.17 1.86
N VAL A 98 2.25 0.12 2.14
CA VAL A 98 3.26 1.10 2.53
C VAL A 98 2.96 1.58 3.94
N ALA A 99 4.00 1.63 4.78
CA ALA A 99 3.96 2.24 6.10
C ALA A 99 4.67 3.60 6.03
N MET A 100 3.94 4.66 6.31
CA MET A 100 4.44 6.03 6.39
C MET A 100 4.60 6.40 7.87
N VAL A 101 5.83 6.69 8.30
CA VAL A 101 6.11 7.17 9.66
C VAL A 101 6.33 8.68 9.58
N SER A 102 5.45 9.44 10.23
CA SER A 102 5.58 10.88 10.41
C SER A 102 6.20 11.18 11.76
N VAL A 103 7.12 12.15 11.80
CA VAL A 103 7.84 12.57 13.00
C VAL A 103 7.80 14.09 13.11
N ALA A 104 7.32 14.59 14.23
CA ALA A 104 7.26 16.02 14.56
C ALA A 104 8.26 16.43 15.65
N ASP A 105 8.98 15.47 16.27
CA ASP A 105 9.99 15.77 17.28
C ASP A 105 11.25 16.40 16.63
N PRO A 106 11.66 17.61 17.04
CA PRO A 106 12.76 18.33 16.40
C PRO A 106 14.12 17.65 16.60
N VAL A 107 14.33 16.91 17.69
CA VAL A 107 15.56 16.17 17.96
C VAL A 107 15.68 14.98 17.01
N ILE A 108 14.59 14.23 16.83
CA ILE A 108 14.55 13.08 15.92
C ILE A 108 14.66 13.57 14.47
N VAL A 109 13.89 14.59 14.08
CA VAL A 109 13.93 15.16 12.72
C VAL A 109 15.34 15.64 12.38
N LYS A 110 15.99 16.38 13.29
CA LYS A 110 17.38 16.81 13.09
C LYS A 110 18.31 15.62 12.90
N LYS A 111 18.17 14.58 13.71
CA LYS A 111 19.01 13.39 13.61
C LYS A 111 18.82 12.65 12.29
N VAL A 112 17.57 12.45 11.85
CA VAL A 112 17.25 11.76 10.59
C VAL A 112 17.72 12.54 9.38
N LEU A 113 17.57 13.87 9.38
CA LEU A 113 17.98 14.72 8.26
C LEU A 113 19.50 14.91 8.16
N MET A 114 20.23 14.83 9.27
CA MET A 114 21.68 15.05 9.31
C MET A 114 22.49 13.76 9.18
N ASP A 115 21.91 12.61 9.48
CA ASP A 115 22.59 11.31 9.40
C ASP A 115 22.44 10.70 8.00
N ASN A 116 23.56 10.58 7.28
CA ASN A 116 23.63 9.97 5.94
C ASN A 116 23.24 8.48 5.91
N LYS A 117 23.07 7.83 7.07
CA LYS A 117 22.53 6.47 7.18
C LYS A 117 21.10 6.38 6.66
N PHE A 118 20.31 7.45 6.77
CA PHE A 118 18.93 7.48 6.29
C PHE A 118 18.88 8.08 4.89
N LEU A 119 19.01 7.21 3.89
CA LEU A 119 18.89 7.62 2.51
C LEU A 119 17.47 8.10 2.21
N LYS A 120 17.38 9.24 1.54
CA LYS A 120 16.13 9.72 0.97
C LYS A 120 15.67 8.73 -0.11
N PRO A 121 14.38 8.35 -0.14
CA PRO A 121 13.89 7.41 -1.14
C PRO A 121 14.13 7.95 -2.55
N PRO A 122 14.68 7.15 -3.48
CA PRO A 122 14.92 7.61 -4.84
C PRO A 122 13.63 7.97 -5.57
N GLU A 123 12.48 7.37 -5.21
CA GLU A 123 11.21 7.66 -5.86
C GLU A 123 10.81 9.14 -5.69
N ASN A 124 11.12 9.74 -4.53
CA ASN A 124 10.84 11.15 -4.29
C ASN A 124 11.63 12.04 -5.26
N TYR A 125 12.89 11.69 -5.57
CA TYR A 125 13.70 12.48 -6.50
C TYR A 125 13.16 12.44 -7.94
N VAL A 126 12.68 11.29 -8.39
CA VAL A 126 12.13 11.12 -9.75
C VAL A 126 10.90 12.01 -9.93
N VAL A 127 9.96 11.97 -8.98
CA VAL A 127 8.72 12.76 -9.05
C VAL A 127 9.00 14.26 -9.12
N PHE A 128 9.94 14.77 -8.32
CA PHE A 128 10.27 16.20 -8.36
C PHE A 128 11.00 16.61 -9.64
N VAL A 129 11.91 15.77 -10.16
CA VAL A 129 12.58 16.05 -11.44
C VAL A 129 11.58 16.04 -12.59
N GLU A 130 10.63 15.11 -12.61
CA GLU A 130 9.60 15.04 -13.64
C GLU A 130 8.65 16.25 -13.62
N LEU A 131 8.26 16.70 -12.43
CA LEU A 131 7.32 17.82 -12.28
C LEU A 131 7.96 19.19 -12.49
N PHE A 132 9.19 19.39 -12.03
CA PHE A 132 9.82 20.71 -11.96
C PHE A 132 11.08 20.83 -12.82
N GLY A 133 11.54 19.75 -13.45
CA GLY A 133 12.82 19.73 -14.19
C GLY A 133 14.06 19.74 -13.30
N GLU A 134 13.89 19.76 -11.97
CA GLU A 134 14.96 19.89 -10.99
C GLU A 134 14.80 18.92 -9.80
N ARG A 135 15.90 18.57 -9.15
CA ARG A 135 15.88 17.71 -7.96
C ARG A 135 15.40 18.48 -6.74
N PHE A 136 14.56 17.86 -5.92
CA PHE A 136 14.13 18.43 -4.64
C PHE A 136 15.32 18.67 -3.70
N GLY A 137 15.56 19.94 -3.38
CA GLY A 137 16.61 20.38 -2.46
C GLY A 137 18.00 20.57 -3.07
N GLY A 138 18.13 20.62 -4.40
CA GLY A 138 19.28 21.14 -5.14
C GLY A 138 20.65 20.98 -4.48
N ILE A 139 21.24 19.77 -4.50
CA ILE A 139 22.69 19.63 -4.31
C ILE A 139 23.22 18.81 -5.47
N THR A 140 23.88 19.50 -6.39
CA THR A 140 24.75 18.95 -7.41
C THR A 140 26.09 18.60 -6.75
N SER A 141 26.48 17.33 -6.82
CA SER A 141 27.88 16.91 -6.72
C SER A 141 28.11 15.87 -7.81
#